data_AF-A0ABD4V666-F1
#
_entry.id   AF-A0ABD4V666-F1
#
_cell.length_a   1.000
_cell.length_b   1.000
_cell.length_c   1.000
_cell.angle_alpha   90.00
_cell.angle_beta   90.00
_cell.angle_gamma   90.00
#
_symmetry.space_group_name_H-M   'P 1'
#
loop_
_entity.id
_entity.type
_entity.pdbx_description
1 polymer ?
#
loop_
_entity_poly.entity_id
_entity_poly.type
_entity_poly.pdbx_seq_one_letter_code
_entity_poly.pdbx_strand_id
1 'polypeptide(L)'
;MGHLARQTALPQAHDPRPQGGWDKSWYQVHTDIFEASFLPNGLMDLDVVCNAHVLVHLPDGSQWSATVFTITEVERLMVSGPGSDEALGGAYFRVPDALIVRNPGIDNITQVIARLIETDTFADIFQRLNECPRA
;
A
#
# COMPACT_ATOMS: atom_id res chain seq x y z
N MET A 1 2.75 46.21 37.37
CA MET A 1 2.42 44.77 37.38
C MET A 1 1.53 44.49 36.18
N GLY A 2 1.92 43.53 35.33
CA GLY A 2 1.17 43.15 34.13
C GLY A 2 2.04 42.31 33.20
N HIS A 3 2.28 41.06 33.58
CA HIS A 3 3.10 40.11 32.80
C HIS A 3 2.30 39.65 31.58
N LEU A 4 2.82 39.89 30.37
CA LEU A 4 2.29 39.30 29.14
C LEU A 4 2.77 37.83 29.09
N ALA A 5 1.86 36.89 29.35
CA ALA A 5 2.16 35.48 29.25
C ALA A 5 2.28 35.09 27.78
N ARG A 6 3.47 34.61 27.38
CA ARG A 6 3.68 33.93 26.10
C ARG A 6 2.80 32.69 26.06
N GLN A 7 1.90 32.61 25.09
CA GLN A 7 1.24 31.36 24.73
C GLN A 7 2.27 30.47 24.05
N THR A 8 2.79 29.49 24.79
CA THR A 8 3.52 28.36 24.23
C THR A 8 2.51 27.52 23.44
N ALA A 9 2.68 27.44 22.12
CA ALA A 9 1.91 26.51 21.30
C ALA A 9 2.17 25.08 21.80
N LEU A 10 1.10 24.34 22.08
CA LEU A 10 1.18 22.91 22.32
C LEU A 10 1.80 22.23 21.09
N PRO A 11 2.71 21.25 21.24
CA PRO A 11 3.15 20.46 20.11
C PRO A 11 1.92 19.82 19.46
N GLN A 12 1.79 20.02 18.15
CA GLN A 12 0.76 19.35 17.37
C GLN A 12 0.92 17.84 17.62
N ALA A 13 -0.14 17.19 18.08
CA ALA A 13 -0.16 15.74 18.17
C ALA A 13 0.14 15.19 16.77
N HIS A 14 1.18 14.37 16.66
CA HIS A 14 1.51 13.67 15.42
C HIS A 14 0.29 12.82 15.06
N ASP A 15 -0.42 13.22 13.99
CA ASP A 15 -1.46 12.38 13.40
C ASP A 15 -0.74 11.12 12.91
N PRO A 16 -1.05 9.92 13.45
CA PRO A 16 -0.38 8.69 13.04
C PRO A 16 -0.72 8.28 11.61
N ARG A 17 -1.55 9.06 10.91
CA ARG A 17 -1.79 8.87 9.48
C ARG A 17 -0.49 9.07 8.70
N PRO A 18 -0.15 8.14 7.80
CA PRO A 18 1.01 8.28 6.95
C PRO A 18 0.94 9.60 6.18
N GLN A 19 2.02 10.39 6.21
CA GLN A 19 2.12 11.58 5.37
C GLN A 19 2.22 11.12 3.93
N GLY A 20 1.17 11.37 3.14
CA GLY A 20 1.11 10.94 1.76
C GLY A 20 0.66 12.02 0.78
N GLY A 21 0.92 11.79 -0.49
CA GLY A 21 0.65 12.74 -1.56
C GLY A 21 0.58 12.07 -2.92
N TRP A 22 -0.14 12.69 -3.85
CA TRP A 22 -0.26 12.19 -5.22
C TRP A 22 0.92 12.65 -6.08
N ASP A 23 1.58 11.70 -6.74
CA ASP A 23 2.45 11.91 -7.90
C ASP A 23 1.82 11.24 -9.13
N LYS A 24 1.19 12.05 -9.98
CA LYS A 24 0.39 11.59 -11.13
C LYS A 24 -0.69 10.60 -10.66
N SER A 25 -0.63 9.35 -11.11
CA SER A 25 -1.58 8.29 -10.74
C SER A 25 -1.17 7.50 -9.49
N TRP A 26 -0.03 7.84 -8.88
CA TRP A 26 0.51 7.15 -7.72
C TRP A 26 0.25 7.95 -6.46
N TYR A 27 -0.24 7.28 -5.41
CA TYR A 27 -0.28 7.85 -4.07
C TYR A 27 0.96 7.38 -3.31
N GLN A 28 1.78 8.31 -2.86
CA GLN A 28 3.02 8.03 -2.14
C GLN A 28 2.80 8.13 -0.64
N VAL A 29 3.41 7.23 0.10
CA VAL A 29 3.46 7.22 1.56
C VAL A 29 4.93 7.09 1.97
N HIS A 30 5.36 7.98 2.86
CA HIS A 30 6.69 7.93 3.45
C HIS A 30 6.60 7.59 4.93
N THR A 31 7.41 6.63 5.37
CA THR A 31 7.55 6.24 6.77
C THR A 31 9.03 6.21 7.15
N ASP A 32 9.34 6.03 8.43
CA ASP A 32 10.73 5.91 8.90
C ASP A 32 11.42 4.61 8.42
N ILE A 33 10.65 3.62 7.96
CA ILE A 33 11.16 2.27 7.63
C ILE A 33 11.05 1.88 6.16
N PHE A 34 10.18 2.53 5.38
CA PHE A 34 10.04 2.34 3.93
C PHE A 34 9.30 3.49 3.27
N GLU A 35 9.41 3.57 1.94
CA GLU A 35 8.53 4.37 1.09
C GLU A 35 7.65 3.44 0.26
N ALA A 36 6.37 3.78 0.12
CA ALA A 36 5.43 3.02 -0.71
C ALA A 36 4.71 3.92 -1.72
N SER A 37 4.71 3.48 -2.97
CA SER A 37 3.94 4.10 -4.05
C SER A 37 2.80 3.17 -4.43
N PHE A 38 1.58 3.61 -4.21
CA PHE A 38 0.35 2.90 -4.51
C PHE A 38 -0.21 3.36 -5.86
N LEU A 39 -0.59 2.43 -6.72
CA LEU A 39 -1.42 2.66 -7.90
C LEU A 39 -2.79 2.00 -7.65
N PRO A 40 -3.77 2.75 -7.10
CA PRO A 40 -5.08 2.22 -6.77
C PRO A 40 -5.92 1.88 -8.02
N ASN A 41 -6.81 0.90 -7.91
CA ASN A 41 -7.77 0.58 -8.96
C ASN A 41 -8.90 1.63 -9.01
N GLY A 42 -8.67 2.70 -9.76
CA GLY A 42 -9.64 3.80 -9.86
C GLY A 42 -9.40 4.90 -8.85
N LEU A 43 -10.22 5.93 -8.92
CA LEU A 43 -9.88 7.25 -8.40
C LEU A 43 -10.89 7.66 -7.32
N MET A 44 -10.40 7.87 -6.09
CA MET A 44 -10.37 9.17 -5.41
C MET A 44 -10.51 9.04 -3.89
N ASP A 45 -11.07 7.93 -3.38
CA ASP A 45 -11.21 7.70 -1.95
C ASP A 45 -10.18 6.66 -1.48
N LEU A 46 -9.19 7.14 -0.73
CA LEU A 46 -8.08 6.34 -0.21
C LEU A 46 -8.52 5.39 0.90
N ASP A 47 -9.67 5.63 1.55
CA ASP A 47 -10.17 4.82 2.66
C ASP A 47 -10.86 3.54 2.18
N VAL A 48 -11.25 3.50 0.90
CA VAL A 48 -12.00 2.37 0.31
C VAL A 48 -11.21 1.59 -0.73
N VAL A 49 -9.92 1.89 -0.92
CA VAL A 49 -9.05 1.17 -1.87
C VAL A 49 -9.06 -0.32 -1.55
N CYS A 50 -9.62 -1.10 -2.46
CA CYS A 50 -9.81 -2.55 -2.30
C CYS A 50 -8.85 -3.37 -3.17
N ASN A 51 -8.17 -2.73 -4.14
CA ASN A 51 -7.10 -3.31 -4.94
C ASN A 51 -6.09 -2.22 -5.36
N ALA A 52 -4.81 -2.48 -5.18
CA ALA A 52 -3.75 -1.58 -5.57
C ALA A 52 -2.48 -2.35 -5.94
N HIS A 53 -1.79 -1.88 -6.97
CA HIS A 53 -0.40 -2.26 -7.15
C HIS A 53 0.49 -1.36 -6.29
N VAL A 54 1.50 -1.93 -5.63
CA VAL A 54 2.35 -1.22 -4.67
C VAL A 54 3.81 -1.45 -5.01
N LEU A 55 4.58 -0.37 -5.07
CA LEU A 55 6.04 -0.40 -5.10
C LEU A 55 6.58 0.02 -3.74
N VAL A 56 7.39 -0.82 -3.13
CA VAL A 56 8.02 -0.59 -1.82
C VAL A 56 9.52 -0.38 -2.02
N HIS A 57 10.03 0.73 -1.49
CA HIS A 57 11.46 1.05 -1.44
C HIS A 57 11.94 0.96 0.00
N LEU A 58 12.97 0.16 0.24
CA LEU A 58 13.60 0.02 1.56
C LEU A 58 14.87 0.90 1.66
N PRO A 59 15.31 1.27 2.89
CA PRO A 59 16.51 2.09 3.09
C PRO A 59 17.81 1.46 2.57
N ASP A 60 17.84 0.15 2.39
CA ASP A 60 18.97 -0.58 1.80
C ASP A 60 19.06 -0.42 0.27
N GLY A 61 18.11 0.30 -0.34
CA GLY A 61 18.00 0.53 -1.78
C GLY A 61 17.24 -0.54 -2.54
N SER A 62 16.81 -1.62 -1.87
CA SER A 62 16.02 -2.68 -2.51
C SER A 62 14.61 -2.20 -2.87
N GLN A 63 14.12 -2.70 -4.01
CA GLN A 63 12.78 -2.41 -4.53
C GLN A 63 11.96 -3.68 -4.65
N TRP A 64 10.69 -3.58 -4.28
CA TRP A 64 9.77 -4.70 -4.22
C TRP A 64 8.41 -4.30 -4.76
N SER A 65 7.71 -5.22 -5.39
CA SER A 65 6.31 -5.06 -5.77
C SER A 65 5.39 -6.00 -5.00
N ALA A 66 4.17 -5.54 -4.78
CA ALA A 66 3.05 -6.36 -4.35
C ALA A 66 1.79 -5.90 -5.06
N THR A 67 0.87 -6.83 -5.28
CA THR A 67 -0.49 -6.51 -5.73
C THR A 67 -1.46 -6.83 -4.61
N VAL A 68 -2.04 -5.79 -4.00
CA VAL A 68 -2.88 -5.92 -2.82
C VAL A 68 -4.34 -6.06 -3.24
N PHE A 69 -5.07 -6.96 -2.58
CA PHE A 69 -6.51 -7.12 -2.74
C PHE A 69 -7.20 -7.27 -1.39
N THR A 70 -8.43 -6.80 -1.28
CA THR A 70 -9.33 -7.27 -0.21
C THR A 70 -9.98 -8.59 -0.62
N ILE A 71 -10.45 -9.38 0.36
CA ILE A 71 -11.13 -10.64 0.06
C ILE A 71 -12.41 -10.42 -0.77
N THR A 72 -13.17 -9.37 -0.48
CA THR A 72 -14.37 -8.99 -1.23
C THR A 72 -14.05 -8.61 -2.67
N GLU A 73 -12.90 -7.97 -2.91
CA GLU A 73 -12.48 -7.65 -4.27
C GLU A 73 -12.05 -8.90 -5.04
N VAL A 74 -11.38 -9.86 -4.40
CA VAL A 74 -11.08 -11.17 -5.01
C VAL A 74 -12.37 -11.88 -5.42
N GLU A 75 -13.35 -11.96 -4.51
CA GLU A 75 -14.67 -12.57 -4.80
C GLU A 75 -15.36 -11.86 -5.98
N ARG A 76 -15.36 -10.52 -5.98
CA ARG A 76 -15.93 -9.73 -7.08
C ARG A 76 -15.24 -10.05 -8.39
N LEU A 77 -13.91 -10.11 -8.43
CA LEU A 77 -13.14 -10.41 -9.65
C LEU A 77 -13.39 -11.85 -10.14
N MET A 78 -13.56 -12.80 -9.23
CA MET A 78 -13.89 -14.19 -9.59
C MET A 78 -15.30 -14.33 -10.17
N VAL A 79 -16.25 -13.47 -9.77
CA VAL A 79 -17.63 -13.47 -10.30
C VAL A 79 -17.80 -12.62 -11.56
N SER A 80 -17.15 -11.47 -11.62
CA SER A 80 -17.37 -10.43 -12.66
C SER A 80 -16.35 -10.44 -13.79
N GLY A 81 -15.28 -11.22 -13.67
CA GLY A 81 -14.32 -11.39 -14.76
C GLY A 81 -15.02 -11.98 -15.99
N PRO A 82 -14.69 -11.54 -17.22
CA PRO A 82 -15.09 -12.29 -18.39
C PRO A 82 -14.52 -13.70 -18.19
N GLY A 83 -15.36 -14.72 -18.18
CA GLY A 83 -14.86 -16.06 -18.38
C GLY A 83 -14.08 -16.05 -19.70
N SER A 84 -12.83 -16.49 -19.70
CA SER A 84 -12.25 -17.03 -20.93
C SER A 84 -11.15 -18.03 -20.56
N ASP A 85 -11.53 -19.18 -20.01
CA ASP A 85 -10.66 -20.36 -19.81
C ASP A 85 -9.47 -20.23 -18.83
N GLU A 86 -8.80 -19.08 -18.75
CA GLU A 86 -7.53 -18.86 -18.04
C GLU A 86 -7.62 -18.97 -16.51
N ALA A 87 -8.83 -18.92 -15.94
CA ALA A 87 -9.09 -19.06 -14.52
C ALA A 87 -10.09 -20.20 -14.20
N LEU A 88 -10.27 -21.15 -15.13
CA LEU A 88 -11.23 -22.27 -15.00
C LEU A 88 -12.62 -21.77 -14.58
N GLY A 89 -13.15 -20.78 -15.30
CA GLY A 89 -14.46 -20.19 -15.00
C GLY A 89 -14.57 -19.48 -13.65
N GLY A 90 -13.44 -18.98 -13.12
CA GLY A 90 -13.38 -18.33 -11.81
C GLY A 90 -13.18 -19.29 -10.65
N ALA A 91 -12.77 -20.54 -10.89
CA ALA A 91 -12.47 -21.50 -9.82
C ALA A 91 -11.22 -21.10 -9.00
N TYR A 92 -10.35 -20.26 -9.54
CA TYR A 92 -9.21 -19.71 -8.83
C TYR A 92 -8.91 -18.27 -9.23
N PHE A 93 -8.21 -17.58 -8.32
CA PHE A 93 -7.62 -16.26 -8.54
C PHE A 93 -6.14 -16.35 -8.21
N ARG A 94 -5.27 -15.87 -9.12
CA ARG A 94 -3.81 -15.95 -8.94
C ARG A 94 -3.14 -14.70 -9.46
N VAL A 95 -2.33 -14.07 -8.60
CA VAL A 95 -1.33 -13.07 -8.96
C VAL A 95 -0.04 -13.45 -8.23
N PRO A 96 1.14 -13.50 -8.89
CA PRO A 96 2.38 -13.98 -8.27
C PRO A 96 2.77 -13.28 -6.96
N ASP A 97 2.51 -11.97 -6.85
CA ASP A 97 2.80 -11.13 -5.69
C ASP A 97 1.51 -10.65 -4.98
N ALA A 98 0.45 -11.47 -4.99
CA ALA A 98 -0.81 -11.16 -4.32
C ALA A 98 -0.64 -11.09 -2.79
N LEU A 99 -1.00 -9.95 -2.21
CA LEU A 99 -1.21 -9.81 -0.77
C LEU A 99 -2.71 -9.57 -0.50
N ILE A 100 -3.37 -10.52 0.16
CA ILE A 100 -4.77 -10.38 0.55
C ILE A 100 -4.84 -9.73 1.94
N VAL A 101 -5.48 -8.55 2.01
CA VAL A 101 -5.77 -7.85 3.26
C VAL A 101 -7.25 -7.96 3.62
N ARG A 102 -7.57 -7.85 4.91
CA ARG A 102 -8.96 -7.91 5.36
C ARG A 102 -9.73 -6.62 5.10
N ASN A 103 -9.12 -5.49 5.43
CA ASN A 103 -9.76 -4.19 5.41
C ASN A 103 -9.24 -3.36 4.22
N PRO A 104 -10.11 -2.62 3.52
CA PRO A 104 -9.69 -1.70 2.47
C PRO A 104 -8.93 -0.49 3.04
N GLY A 105 -8.33 0.28 2.15
CA GLY A 105 -7.80 1.60 2.41
C GLY A 105 -6.28 1.65 2.55
N ILE A 106 -5.67 2.74 2.07
CA ILE A 106 -4.22 2.89 2.02
C ILE A 106 -3.59 2.83 3.41
N ASP A 107 -4.22 3.40 4.43
CA ASP A 107 -3.69 3.38 5.80
C ASP A 107 -3.62 1.95 6.35
N ASN A 108 -4.67 1.15 6.12
CA ASN A 108 -4.68 -0.26 6.53
C ASN A 108 -3.62 -1.07 5.77
N ILE A 109 -3.48 -0.84 4.47
CA ILE A 109 -2.48 -1.55 3.65
C ILE A 109 -1.06 -1.15 4.08
N THR A 110 -0.82 0.14 4.33
CA THR A 110 0.46 0.65 4.85
C THR A 110 0.84 -0.03 6.17
N GLN A 111 -0.10 -0.17 7.10
CA GLN A 111 0.14 -0.85 8.38
C GLN A 111 0.48 -2.34 8.20
N VAL A 112 -0.16 -3.03 7.24
CA VAL A 112 0.19 -4.42 6.93
C VAL A 112 1.59 -4.51 6.34
N ILE A 113 1.96 -3.63 5.41
CA ILE A 113 3.31 -3.59 4.82
C ILE A 113 4.36 -3.32 5.91
N ALA A 114 4.12 -2.33 6.77
CA ALA A 114 4.99 -2.02 7.90
C ALA A 114 5.22 -3.27 8.76
N ARG A 115 4.14 -3.98 9.10
CA ARG A 115 4.24 -5.19 9.92
C ARG A 115 5.05 -6.30 9.25
N LEU A 116 4.85 -6.52 7.94
CA LEU A 116 5.60 -7.54 7.18
C LEU A 116 7.09 -7.23 7.09
N ILE A 117 7.46 -5.94 7.00
CA ILE A 117 8.85 -5.48 7.00
C ILE A 117 9.46 -5.65 8.39
N GLU A 118 8.75 -5.23 9.45
CA GLU A 118 9.20 -5.41 10.84
C GLU A 118 9.44 -6.89 11.22
N THR A 119 8.65 -7.81 10.66
CA THR A 119 8.80 -9.25 10.91
C THR A 119 9.71 -9.96 9.91
N ASP A 120 10.27 -9.24 8.93
CA ASP A 120 11.13 -9.77 7.87
C ASP A 120 10.47 -10.91 7.06
N THR A 121 9.14 -10.88 6.91
CA THR A 121 8.36 -11.89 6.17
C THR A 121 7.92 -11.41 4.80
N PHE A 122 8.22 -10.16 4.44
CA PHE A 122 7.80 -9.56 3.18
C PHE A 122 8.45 -10.23 1.96
N ALA A 123 9.69 -10.75 2.08
CA ALA A 123 10.41 -11.36 0.98
C ALA A 123 9.78 -12.68 0.47
N ASP A 124 8.93 -13.32 1.27
CA ASP A 124 8.17 -14.52 0.87
C ASP A 124 6.92 -14.18 0.04
N ILE A 125 6.49 -12.92 0.06
CA ILE A 125 5.22 -12.45 -0.52
C ILE A 125 5.49 -11.49 -1.68
N PHE A 126 6.37 -10.52 -1.47
CA PHE A 126 6.65 -9.47 -2.44
C PHE A 126 7.60 -9.98 -3.51
N GLN A 127 7.40 -9.48 -4.72
CA GLN A 127 8.31 -9.75 -5.81
C GLN A 127 9.45 -8.73 -5.79
N ARG A 128 10.70 -9.21 -5.66
CA ARG A 128 11.86 -8.34 -5.78
C ARG A 128 11.96 -7.79 -7.20
N LEU A 129 12.11 -6.48 -7.32
CA LEU A 129 12.38 -5.83 -8.58
C LEU A 129 13.90 -5.72 -8.73
N ASN A 130 14.42 -6.28 -9.81
CA ASN A 130 15.80 -6.06 -10.18
C ASN A 130 15.94 -4.59 -10.59
N GLU A 131 17.07 -3.96 -10.24
CA GLU A 131 17.39 -2.65 -10.80
C GLU A 131 17.29 -2.75 -12.33
N CYS A 132 16.47 -1.89 -12.94
CA CYS A 132 16.75 -1.50 -14.31
C CYS A 132 18.13 -0.82 -14.24
N PRO A 133 19.16 -1.27 -14.98
CA PRO A 133 20.44 -0.57 -14.97
C PRO A 133 20.18 0.90 -15.24
N ARG A 134 20.65 1.80 -14.36
CA ARG A 134 20.66 3.23 -14.70
C ARG A 134 21.41 3.36 -16.02
N ALA A 135 20.68 3.70 -17.08
CA ALA A 135 21.27 4.09 -18.35
C ALA A 135 22.11 5.35 -18.18
#